data_AF-A0A1M4EJM1-F1
#
_entry.id   AF-A0A1M4EJM1-F1
#
_cell.length_a   1.000
_cell.length_b   1.000
_cell.length_c   1.000
_cell.angle_alpha   90.00
_cell.angle_beta   90.00
_cell.angle_gamma   90.00
#
_symmetry.space_group_name_H-M   'P 1'
#
loop_
_entity.id
_entity.type
_entity.pdbx_description
1 polymer ?
#
loop_
_entity_poly.entity_id
_entity_poly.type
_entity_poly.pdbx_seq_one_letter_code
_entity_poly.pdbx_strand_id
1 'polypeptide(L)'
;MTRNSPDDATRKDTSAVAAIEGLLALAAGRPRWAGGAALNNAGEAIARSRALVAQSPGEHTELLARCLQTTARLLLARGRAVEALPLAQEAVALSRSTGGAALSVALRRLAQAQEALHRYSDAAATLAEADRLRPSSDPPSD
;
A
#
# COMPACT_ATOMS: atom_id res chain seq x y z
N MET A 1 40.69 -2.31 -0.88
CA MET A 1 39.51 -2.28 -1.78
C MET A 1 38.55 -3.35 -1.30
N THR A 2 37.62 -2.96 -0.43
CA THR A 2 36.72 -3.86 0.29
C THR A 2 35.68 -4.43 -0.66
N ARG A 3 35.66 -5.76 -0.80
CA ARG A 3 34.61 -6.49 -1.49
C ARG A 3 33.34 -6.34 -0.68
N ASN A 4 32.34 -5.64 -1.22
CA ASN A 4 30.99 -5.67 -0.69
C ASN A 4 30.46 -7.09 -0.93
N SER A 5 30.53 -7.94 0.08
CA SER A 5 29.97 -9.29 0.01
C SER A 5 28.45 -9.18 -0.23
N PRO A 6 27.83 -10.06 -1.03
CA PRO A 6 26.39 -10.06 -1.26
C PRO A 6 25.56 -10.18 0.04
N ASP A 7 26.15 -10.74 1.09
CA ASP A 7 25.59 -10.82 2.44
C ASP A 7 25.41 -9.43 3.12
N ASP A 8 26.24 -8.45 2.79
CA ASP A 8 26.16 -7.10 3.36
C ASP A 8 24.98 -6.30 2.77
N ALA A 9 24.74 -6.45 1.46
CA ALA A 9 23.62 -5.81 0.77
C ALA A 9 22.29 -6.34 1.33
N THR A 10 22.13 -7.66 1.43
CA THR A 10 20.91 -8.30 1.96
C THR A 10 20.65 -7.95 3.42
N ARG A 11 21.68 -7.85 4.27
CA ARG A 11 21.54 -7.38 5.66
C ARG A 11 21.10 -5.92 5.73
N LYS A 12 21.64 -5.07 4.86
CA LYS A 12 21.29 -3.65 4.77
C LYS A 12 19.85 -3.46 4.26
N ASP A 13 19.43 -4.24 3.27
CA ASP A 13 18.07 -4.23 2.73
C ASP A 13 17.07 -4.69 3.79
N THR A 14 17.35 -5.79 4.49
CA THR A 14 16.51 -6.29 5.59
C THR A 14 16.35 -5.25 6.70
N SER A 15 17.45 -4.56 7.06
CA SER A 15 17.40 -3.47 8.04
C SER A 15 16.58 -2.27 7.54
N ALA A 16 16.66 -1.94 6.26
CA ALA A 16 15.90 -0.85 5.66
C ALA A 16 14.40 -1.18 5.61
N VAL A 17 14.05 -2.42 5.24
CA VAL A 17 12.68 -2.94 5.26
C VAL A 17 12.10 -2.87 6.66
N ALA A 18 12.81 -3.36 7.68
CA ALA A 18 12.36 -3.30 9.07
C ALA A 18 12.13 -1.85 9.56
N ALA A 19 12.98 -0.91 9.15
CA ALA A 19 12.80 0.50 9.48
C ALA A 19 11.53 1.09 8.82
N ILE A 20 11.25 0.73 7.56
CA ILE A 20 10.04 1.13 6.84
C ILE A 20 8.80 0.54 7.53
N GLU A 21 8.84 -0.74 7.89
CA GLU A 21 7.74 -1.40 8.60
C GLU A 21 7.49 -0.78 9.98
N GLY A 22 8.54 -0.41 10.71
CA GLY A 22 8.44 0.32 11.97
C GLY A 22 7.74 1.68 11.80
N LEU A 23 8.12 2.45 10.78
CA LEU A 23 7.45 3.72 10.46
C LEU A 23 5.98 3.52 10.09
N LEU A 24 5.65 2.47 9.33
CA LEU A 24 4.27 2.13 8.99
C LEU A 24 3.46 1.72 10.21
N ALA A 25 4.02 0.91 11.10
CA ALA A 25 3.37 0.51 12.34
C ALA A 25 3.06 1.73 13.22
N LEU A 26 4.02 2.65 13.34
CA LEU A 26 3.83 3.92 14.04
C LEU A 26 2.77 4.80 13.38
N ALA A 27 2.70 4.82 12.05
CA ALA A 27 1.67 5.56 11.32
C ALA A 27 0.27 4.92 11.49
N ALA A 28 0.19 3.58 11.51
CA ALA A 28 -1.06 2.83 11.52
C ALA A 28 -1.70 2.69 12.91
N GLY A 29 -0.91 2.67 13.98
CA GLY A 29 -1.35 2.51 15.36
C GLY A 29 -1.74 3.82 16.07
N ARG A 30 -1.55 4.98 15.42
CA ARG A 30 -1.87 6.28 16.02
C ARG A 30 -3.36 6.61 15.88
N PRO A 31 -3.98 7.24 16.90
CA PRO A 31 -5.37 7.65 16.83
C PRO A 31 -5.56 8.76 15.78
N ARG A 32 -6.78 8.83 15.21
CA ARG A 32 -7.13 9.71 14.07
C ARG A 32 -6.75 11.20 14.24
N TRP A 33 -6.66 11.67 15.48
CA TRP A 33 -6.36 13.05 15.86
C TRP A 33 -4.86 13.36 16.00
N ALA A 34 -3.96 12.37 16.06
CA ALA A 34 -2.50 12.57 16.13
C ALA A 34 -1.88 12.85 14.73
N GLY A 35 -2.55 13.70 13.95
CA GLY A 35 -2.60 13.60 12.49
C GLY A 35 -1.31 13.83 11.71
N GLY A 36 -0.50 14.81 12.14
CA GLY A 36 0.69 15.23 11.40
C GLY A 36 1.80 14.18 11.38
N ALA A 37 2.12 13.62 12.55
CA ALA A 37 3.22 12.66 12.70
C ALA A 37 2.97 11.36 11.92
N ALA A 38 1.72 10.90 11.87
CA ALA A 38 1.37 9.67 11.14
C ALA A 38 1.54 9.82 9.63
N LEU A 39 1.19 10.98 9.04
CA LEU A 39 1.44 11.22 7.62
C LEU A 39 2.92 11.42 7.33
N ASN A 40 3.65 12.09 8.22
CA ASN A 40 5.09 12.26 8.05
C ASN A 40 5.82 10.91 8.03
N ASN A 41 5.52 10.04 9.00
CA ASN A 41 6.10 8.70 9.07
C ASN A 41 5.72 7.85 7.84
N ALA A 42 4.46 7.92 7.39
CA ALA A 42 4.02 7.17 6.22
C ALA A 42 4.63 7.72 4.91
N GLY A 43 4.82 9.04 4.80
CA GLY A 43 5.53 9.68 3.69
C GLY A 43 7.01 9.31 3.65
N GLU A 44 7.68 9.28 4.80
CA GLU A 44 9.07 8.82 4.91
C GLU A 44 9.21 7.35 4.52
N ALA A 45 8.27 6.50 4.96
CA ALA A 45 8.19 5.09 4.56
C ALA A 45 8.03 4.95 3.04
N ILE A 46 7.16 5.74 2.39
CA ILE A 46 7.02 5.75 0.93
C ILE A 46 8.33 6.18 0.27
N ALA A 47 8.95 7.28 0.69
CA ALA A 47 10.19 7.77 0.09
C ALA A 47 11.32 6.73 0.17
N ARG A 48 11.49 6.07 1.33
CA ARG A 48 12.47 5.00 1.50
C ARG A 48 12.15 3.78 0.65
N SER A 49 10.89 3.34 0.63
CA SER A 49 10.50 2.19 -0.20
C SER A 49 10.67 2.46 -1.70
N ARG A 50 10.42 3.69 -2.19
CA ARG A 50 10.70 4.06 -3.59
C ARG A 50 12.19 4.00 -3.92
N ALA A 51 13.06 4.45 -3.00
CA ALA A 51 14.51 4.33 -3.18
C ALA A 51 14.97 2.86 -3.25
N LEU A 52 14.35 1.98 -2.46
CA LEU A 52 14.61 0.54 -2.52
C LEU A 52 14.11 -0.08 -3.84
N VAL A 53 12.89 0.24 -4.29
CA VAL A 53 12.36 -0.21 -5.59
C VAL A 53 13.22 0.27 -6.76
N ALA A 54 13.79 1.48 -6.68
CA ALA A 54 14.70 1.99 -7.70
C ALA A 54 16.02 1.20 -7.78
N GLN A 55 16.47 0.62 -6.66
CA GLN A 55 17.69 -0.20 -6.61
C GLN A 55 17.40 -1.66 -6.99
N SER A 56 16.25 -2.19 -6.59
CA SER A 56 15.85 -3.59 -6.81
C SER A 56 14.35 -3.65 -7.10
N PRO A 57 13.93 -3.36 -8.35
CA PRO A 57 12.54 -3.43 -8.76
C PRO A 57 12.06 -4.89 -8.71
N GLY A 58 10.94 -5.15 -8.02
CA GLY A 58 10.40 -6.50 -7.81
C GLY A 58 10.27 -6.83 -6.33
N GLU A 59 11.40 -6.98 -5.62
CA GLU A 59 11.42 -7.43 -4.21
C GLU A 59 10.77 -6.43 -3.25
N HIS A 60 10.87 -5.13 -3.57
CA HIS A 60 10.37 -4.06 -2.69
C HIS A 60 9.08 -3.43 -3.18
N THR A 61 8.54 -3.91 -4.30
CA THR A 61 7.29 -3.42 -4.89
C THR A 61 6.10 -3.65 -3.95
N GLU A 62 6.05 -4.81 -3.29
CA GLU A 62 5.00 -5.13 -2.31
C GLU A 62 5.07 -4.22 -1.08
N LEU A 63 6.28 -3.93 -0.60
CA LEU A 63 6.49 -3.02 0.52
C LEU A 63 6.00 -1.61 0.19
N LEU A 64 6.34 -1.10 -1.00
CA LEU A 64 5.86 0.19 -1.49
C LEU A 64 4.31 0.21 -1.61
N ALA A 65 3.71 -0.85 -2.16
CA ALA A 65 2.25 -0.96 -2.24
C ALA A 65 1.61 -0.89 -0.83
N ARG A 66 2.20 -1.55 0.17
CA ARG A 66 1.72 -1.53 1.56
C ARG A 66 1.86 -0.14 2.21
N CYS A 67 2.95 0.58 1.90
CA CYS A 67 3.15 1.96 2.32
C CYS A 67 2.05 2.88 1.76
N LEU A 68 1.83 2.85 0.44
CA LEU A 68 0.84 3.66 -0.26
C LEU A 68 -0.57 3.39 0.26
N GLN A 69 -0.91 2.11 0.44
CA GLN A 69 -2.18 1.72 1.05
C GLN A 69 -2.31 2.33 2.45
N THR A 70 -1.32 2.17 3.33
CA THR A 70 -1.42 2.73 4.69
C THR A 70 -1.65 4.24 4.68
N THR A 71 -0.92 4.98 3.84
CA THR A 71 -1.08 6.43 3.69
C THR A 71 -2.46 6.82 3.16
N ALA A 72 -2.96 6.12 2.13
CA ALA A 72 -4.32 6.34 1.62
C ALA A 72 -5.37 6.16 2.73
N ARG A 73 -5.18 5.20 3.66
CA ARG A 73 -6.09 5.00 4.82
C ARG A 73 -6.15 6.23 5.68
N LEU A 74 -4.98 6.75 6.01
CA LEU A 74 -4.80 7.86 6.93
C LEU A 74 -5.35 9.15 6.34
N LEU A 75 -5.24 9.32 5.02
CA LEU A 75 -5.84 10.43 4.30
C LEU A 75 -7.37 10.32 4.26
N LEU A 76 -7.92 9.14 3.94
CA LEU A 76 -9.38 8.90 3.95
C LEU A 76 -9.98 9.12 5.33
N ALA A 77 -9.33 8.63 6.39
CA ALA A 77 -9.77 8.84 7.77
C ALA A 77 -9.77 10.32 8.20
N ARG A 78 -9.10 11.20 7.43
CA ARG A 78 -9.09 12.66 7.63
C ARG A 78 -9.90 13.41 6.58
N GLY A 79 -10.71 12.72 5.77
CA GLY A 79 -11.50 13.34 4.71
C GLY A 79 -10.68 13.85 3.51
N ARG A 80 -9.38 13.53 3.43
CA ARG A 80 -8.48 13.96 2.34
C ARG A 80 -8.53 12.96 1.17
N ALA A 81 -9.73 12.67 0.69
CA ALA A 81 -9.95 11.65 -0.34
C ALA A 81 -9.27 11.98 -1.68
N VAL A 82 -9.20 13.27 -2.04
CA VAL A 82 -8.53 13.75 -3.26
C VAL A 82 -7.06 13.32 -3.30
N GLU A 83 -6.37 13.35 -2.14
CA GLU A 83 -4.97 12.97 -2.03
C GLU A 83 -4.78 11.47 -1.83
N ALA A 84 -5.79 10.79 -1.27
CA ALA A 84 -5.77 9.33 -1.12
C ALA A 84 -5.93 8.60 -2.46
N LEU A 85 -6.70 9.17 -3.39
CA LEU A 85 -7.01 8.58 -4.69
C LEU A 85 -5.76 8.19 -5.49
N PRO A 86 -4.80 9.09 -5.78
CA PRO A 86 -3.61 8.73 -6.56
C PRO A 86 -2.75 7.67 -5.85
N LEU A 87 -2.66 7.71 -4.51
CA LEU A 87 -1.92 6.71 -3.75
C LEU A 87 -2.58 5.32 -3.83
N ALA A 88 -3.91 5.26 -3.80
CA ALA A 88 -4.64 4.01 -3.95
C ALA A 88 -4.53 3.46 -5.39
N GLN A 89 -4.55 4.32 -6.41
CA GLN A 89 -4.34 3.92 -7.80
C GLN A 89 -2.93 3.34 -8.02
N GLU A 90 -1.90 4.00 -7.50
CA GLU A 90 -0.52 3.51 -7.58
C GLU A 90 -0.38 2.16 -6.84
N ALA A 91 -1.00 2.03 -5.66
CA ALA A 91 -1.01 0.75 -4.93
C ALA A 91 -1.68 -0.39 -5.72
N VAL A 92 -2.78 -0.12 -6.44
CA VAL A 92 -3.41 -1.12 -7.32
C VAL A 92 -2.46 -1.50 -8.45
N ALA A 93 -1.83 -0.53 -9.12
CA ALA A 93 -0.89 -0.79 -10.20
C ALA A 93 0.28 -1.68 -9.75
N LEU A 94 0.87 -1.40 -8.58
CA LEU A 94 1.93 -2.22 -8.00
C LEU A 94 1.42 -3.60 -7.55
N SER A 95 0.22 -3.68 -6.98
CA SER A 95 -0.35 -4.96 -6.53
C SER A 95 -0.80 -5.84 -7.68
N ARG A 96 -0.95 -5.31 -8.91
CA ARG A 96 -1.28 -6.12 -10.09
C ARG A 96 -0.15 -7.06 -10.50
N SER A 97 1.11 -6.77 -10.17
CA SER A 97 2.21 -7.71 -10.44
C SER A 97 2.21 -8.90 -9.48
N THR A 98 1.73 -8.70 -8.25
CA THR A 98 1.60 -9.78 -7.25
C THR A 98 0.27 -10.54 -7.38
N GLY A 99 -0.82 -9.82 -7.64
CA GLY A 99 -2.18 -10.37 -7.70
C GLY A 99 -2.77 -10.76 -6.33
N GLY A 100 -3.84 -11.55 -6.39
CA GLY A 100 -4.47 -12.19 -5.22
C GLY A 100 -4.98 -11.23 -4.15
N ALA A 101 -4.72 -11.57 -2.89
CA ALA A 101 -5.22 -10.83 -1.74
C ALA A 101 -4.71 -9.38 -1.68
N ALA A 102 -3.45 -9.14 -2.03
CA ALA A 102 -2.86 -7.79 -2.05
C ALA A 102 -3.60 -6.86 -3.02
N LEU A 103 -3.87 -7.35 -4.24
CA LEU A 103 -4.66 -6.62 -5.23
C LEU A 103 -6.09 -6.35 -4.74
N SER A 104 -6.74 -7.34 -4.12
CA SER A 104 -8.09 -7.16 -3.58
C SER A 104 -8.18 -6.07 -2.50
N VAL A 105 -7.15 -5.95 -1.64
CA VAL A 105 -7.11 -4.92 -0.59
C VAL A 105 -6.83 -3.54 -1.20
N ALA A 106 -5.93 -3.47 -2.18
CA ALA A 106 -5.64 -2.22 -2.90
C ALA A 106 -6.88 -1.70 -3.66
N LEU A 107 -7.62 -2.57 -4.36
CA LEU A 107 -8.85 -2.22 -5.06
C LEU A 107 -9.94 -1.72 -4.11
N ARG A 108 -10.17 -2.41 -3.00
CA ARG A 108 -11.11 -1.93 -1.98
C ARG A 108 -10.73 -0.55 -1.44
N ARG A 109 -9.44 -0.26 -1.36
CA ARG A 109 -8.99 1.08 -0.93
C ARG A 109 -9.24 2.15 -1.97
N LEU A 110 -9.02 1.82 -3.24
CA LEU A 110 -9.34 2.71 -4.34
C LEU A 110 -10.84 3.02 -4.37
N ALA A 111 -11.69 2.01 -4.18
CA ALA A 111 -13.13 2.18 -4.08
C ALA A 111 -13.53 3.15 -2.96
N GLN A 112 -12.99 2.98 -1.75
CA GLN A 112 -13.26 3.90 -0.63
C GLN A 112 -12.89 5.36 -0.95
N ALA A 113 -11.78 5.57 -1.68
CA ALA A 113 -11.39 6.90 -2.12
C ALA A 113 -12.34 7.48 -3.17
N GLN A 114 -12.82 6.65 -4.10
CA GLN A 114 -13.81 7.04 -5.10
C GLN A 114 -15.17 7.37 -4.46
N GLU A 115 -15.64 6.56 -3.51
CA GLU A 115 -16.88 6.82 -2.76
C GLU A 115 -16.84 8.14 -2.01
N ALA A 116 -15.72 8.41 -1.32
CA ALA A 116 -15.51 9.68 -0.61
C ALA A 116 -15.41 10.90 -1.55
N LEU A 117 -15.21 10.67 -2.85
CA LEU A 117 -15.24 11.69 -3.90
C LEU A 117 -16.56 11.69 -4.70
N HIS A 118 -17.59 10.99 -4.22
CA HIS A 118 -18.88 10.82 -4.90
C HIS A 118 -18.81 10.15 -6.28
N ARG A 119 -17.74 9.39 -6.56
CA ARG A 119 -17.55 8.62 -7.80
C ARG A 119 -18.07 7.20 -7.64
N TYR A 120 -19.37 7.07 -7.35
CA TYR A 120 -20.00 5.80 -6.99
C TYR A 120 -19.91 4.74 -8.09
N SER A 121 -20.03 5.15 -9.36
CA SER A 121 -19.93 4.24 -10.52
C SER A 121 -18.55 3.58 -10.61
N ASP A 122 -17.48 4.39 -10.45
CA ASP A 122 -16.10 3.90 -10.47
C ASP A 122 -15.81 3.00 -9.26
N ALA A 123 -16.33 3.37 -8.08
CA ALA A 123 -16.20 2.57 -6.86
C ALA A 123 -16.86 1.20 -7.02
N ALA A 124 -18.08 1.15 -7.56
CA ALA A 124 -18.78 -0.10 -7.82
C ALA A 124 -18.02 -1.00 -8.80
N ALA A 125 -17.47 -0.43 -9.88
CA ALA A 125 -16.64 -1.18 -10.83
C ALA A 125 -15.37 -1.74 -10.17
N THR A 126 -14.73 -0.95 -9.32
CA THR A 126 -13.51 -1.33 -8.60
C THR A 126 -13.78 -2.43 -7.56
N LEU A 127 -14.90 -2.36 -6.84
CA LEU A 127 -15.32 -3.40 -5.90
C LEU A 127 -15.68 -4.70 -6.63
N ALA A 128 -16.37 -4.61 -7.77
CA ALA A 128 -16.66 -5.78 -8.60
C ALA A 128 -15.38 -6.48 -9.09
N GLU A 129 -14.33 -5.72 -9.44
CA GLU A 129 -13.00 -6.29 -9.73
C GLU A 129 -12.41 -6.99 -8.50
N ALA A 130 -12.50 -6.37 -7.31
CA ALA A 130 -11.98 -6.96 -6.08
C ALA A 130 -12.69 -8.27 -5.70
N ASP A 131 -14.00 -8.36 -5.91
CA ASP A 131 -14.80 -9.55 -5.59
C ASP A 131 -14.52 -10.72 -6.56
N ARG A 132 -14.25 -10.44 -7.83
CA ARG A 132 -13.81 -11.48 -8.80
C ARG A 132 -12.47 -12.11 -8.41
N LEU A 133 -11.66 -11.41 -7.61
CA LEU A 133 -10.38 -11.92 -7.11
C LEU A 133 -10.53 -12.73 -5.83
N ARG A 134 -11.71 -12.71 -5.17
CA ARG A 134 -11.97 -13.59 -4.04
C ARG A 134 -11.98 -15.02 -4.58
N PRO A 135 -11.18 -15.96 -4.03
CA PRO A 135 -11.28 -17.35 -4.43
C PRO A 135 -12.74 -17.76 -4.20
N SER A 136 -13.42 -18.17 -5.27
CA SER A 136 -14.83 -18.50 -5.31
C SER A 136 -15.21 -19.30 -4.08
N SER A 137 -15.78 -18.61 -3.09
CA SER A 137 -16.48 -19.24 -1.98
C SER A 137 -17.91 -19.47 -2.46
N ASP A 138 -18.04 -20.09 -3.62
CA ASP A 138 -19.30 -20.63 -4.09
C ASP A 138 -19.29 -22.08 -3.62
N PRO A 139 -20.06 -22.47 -2.59
CA PRO A 139 -20.30 -23.88 -2.40
C PRO A 139 -20.98 -24.37 -3.69
N PRO A 140 -20.57 -25.52 -4.27
CA PRO A 140 -21.29 -26.08 -5.39
C PRO A 140 -22.76 -26.20 -4.97
N SER A 141 -23.63 -25.51 -5.69
CA SER A 141 -25.07 -25.71 -5.56
C SER A 141 -25.35 -27.10 -6.11
N ASP A 142 -25.43 -28.09 -5.22
CA ASP A 142 -25.98 -29.42 -5.47
C ASP A 142 -27.39 -29.51 -4.86
#